data_AF-A0A9K3NET0-F1
#
_entry.id   AF-A0A9K3NET0-F1
#
_cell.length_a   1.000
_cell.length_b   1.000
_cell.length_c   1.000
_cell.angle_alpha   90.00
_cell.angle_beta   90.00
_cell.angle_gamma   90.00
#
_symmetry.space_group_name_H-M   'P 1'
#
loop_
_entity.id
_entity.type
_entity.pdbx_description
1 polymer ?
#
loop_
_entity_poly.entity_id
_entity_poly.type
_entity_poly.pdbx_seq_one_letter_code
_entity_poly.pdbx_strand_id
1 'polypeptide(L)'
;MDFSLDVQKITEVIEREKPKIIFLTSPNNPDRSVINDDVLLKILDLPNLVVLDEAYIEFSGLESKMGWVKKHENLIVLQTFSKRTCTFLQFPLILFV
;
A
#
# COMPACT_ATOMS: atom_id res chain seq x y z
N MET A 1 -5.80 6.88 19.45
CA MET A 1 -4.42 7.01 18.94
C MET A 1 -4.54 7.32 17.46
N ASP A 2 -3.88 8.38 17.00
CA ASP A 2 -3.88 8.76 15.60
C ASP A 2 -2.81 7.93 14.87
N PHE A 3 -3.24 7.09 13.93
CA PHE A 3 -2.37 6.24 13.11
C PHE A 3 -2.13 6.84 11.72
N SER A 4 -2.44 8.12 11.55
CA SER A 4 -2.20 8.84 10.29
C SER A 4 -0.70 8.86 9.96
N LEU A 5 -0.38 8.60 8.70
CA LEU A 5 0.99 8.67 8.20
C LEU A 5 1.49 10.11 8.21
N ASP A 6 2.62 10.33 8.87
CA ASP A 6 3.32 11.61 8.90
C ASP A 6 4.25 11.73 7.70
N VAL A 7 3.76 12.39 6.64
CA VAL A 7 4.49 12.57 5.39
C VAL A 7 5.83 13.26 5.62
N GLN A 8 5.90 14.22 6.54
CA GLN A 8 7.15 14.97 6.76
C GLN A 8 8.25 14.05 7.30
N LYS A 9 7.92 13.21 8.29
CA LYS A 9 8.87 12.21 8.81
C LYS A 9 9.27 11.19 7.76
N ILE A 10 8.34 10.77 6.90
CA ILE A 10 8.63 9.83 5.81
C ILE A 10 9.64 10.46 4.85
N THR A 11 9.43 11.72 4.45
CA THR A 11 10.36 12.46 3.58
C THR A 11 11.74 12.59 4.24
N GLU A 12 11.83 12.96 5.52
CA GLU A 12 13.11 13.07 6.24
C GLU A 12 13.88 11.74 6.27
N VAL A 13 13.20 10.61 6.48
CA VAL A 13 13.82 9.28 6.46
C VAL A 13 14.27 8.92 5.05
N ILE A 14 13.48 9.25 4.03
CA ILE A 14 13.83 8.97 2.64
C ILE A 14 15.06 9.78 2.21
N GLU A 15 15.15 11.05 2.58
CA GLU A 15 16.32 11.89 2.28
C GLU A 15 17.59 11.36 2.94
N ARG A 16 17.47 10.90 4.19
CA ARG A 16 18.60 10.37 4.97
C ARG A 16 19.07 9.00 4.48
N GLU A 17 18.15 8.05 4.32
CA GLU A 17 18.47 6.64 4.06
C GLU A 17 18.46 6.28 2.57
N LYS A 18 17.85 7.13 1.73
CA LYS A 18 17.70 6.94 0.27
C LYS A 18 17.20 5.53 -0.11
N PRO A 19 16.09 5.07 0.50
CA PRO A 19 15.55 3.75 0.20
C PRO A 19 15.10 3.70 -1.27
N LYS A 20 15.24 2.56 -1.93
CA LYS A 20 14.73 2.40 -3.31
C LYS A 20 13.23 2.10 -3.35
N ILE A 21 12.71 1.49 -2.28
CA ILE A 21 11.36 0.95 -2.21
C ILE A 21 10.70 1.39 -0.90
N ILE A 22 9.45 1.80 -0.97
CA ILE A 22 8.59 2.15 0.16
C ILE A 22 7.46 1.13 0.21
N PHE A 23 7.32 0.44 1.35
CA PHE A 23 6.20 -0.47 1.59
C PHE A 23 5.12 0.24 2.41
N LEU A 24 3.89 0.20 1.91
CA LEU A 24 2.71 0.74 2.55
C LEU A 24 1.65 -0.35 2.63
N THR A 25 0.88 -0.39 3.71
CA THR A 25 -0.19 -1.38 3.92
C THR A 25 -1.51 -0.63 4.10
N SER A 26 -2.49 -0.91 3.24
CA SER A 26 -3.81 -0.29 3.36
C SER A 26 -4.91 -1.23 2.85
N PRO A 27 -5.83 -1.70 3.71
CA PRO A 27 -5.90 -1.46 5.15
C PRO A 27 -4.73 -2.09 5.92
N ASN A 28 -4.20 -1.36 6.91
CA ASN A 28 -3.09 -1.79 7.73
C ASN A 28 -3.49 -2.91 8.72
N ASN A 29 -2.54 -3.73 9.13
CA ASN A 29 -2.72 -4.80 10.13
C ASN A 29 -1.82 -4.51 11.33
N PRO A 30 -2.33 -4.49 12.59
CA PRO A 30 -3.62 -5.00 13.06
C PRO A 30 -4.77 -3.99 13.21
N ASP A 31 -4.50 -2.69 13.06
CA ASP A 31 -5.41 -1.59 13.41
C ASP A 31 -6.45 -1.26 12.32
N ARG A 32 -6.32 -1.83 11.11
CA ARG A 32 -7.21 -1.62 9.96
C ARG A 32 -7.23 -0.18 9.45
N SER A 33 -6.20 0.61 9.78
CA SER A 33 -6.12 2.00 9.32
C SER A 33 -5.97 2.06 7.80
N VAL A 34 -6.56 3.10 7.22
CA VAL A 34 -6.58 3.31 5.77
C VAL A 34 -5.76 4.54 5.48
N ILE A 35 -4.90 4.46 4.47
CA ILE A 35 -4.06 5.57 4.05
C ILE A 35 -4.95 6.53 3.28
N ASN A 36 -4.93 7.80 3.65
CA ASN A 36 -5.64 8.84 2.92
C ASN A 36 -5.04 9.00 1.51
N ASP A 37 -5.91 9.13 0.50
CA ASP A 37 -5.52 9.27 -0.90
C ASP A 37 -4.57 10.45 -1.15
N ASP A 38 -4.79 11.60 -0.50
CA ASP A 38 -3.90 12.78 -0.61
C ASP A 38 -2.51 12.51 -0.05
N VAL A 39 -2.42 11.66 0.98
CA VAL A 39 -1.14 11.24 1.56
C VAL A 39 -0.43 10.26 0.64
N LEU A 40 -1.15 9.28 0.10
CA LEU A 40 -0.59 8.32 -0.86
C LEU A 40 -0.07 9.02 -2.12
N LEU A 41 -0.81 10.00 -2.64
CA LEU A 41 -0.38 10.82 -3.79
C LEU A 41 0.92 11.56 -3.50
N LYS A 42 1.06 12.19 -2.33
CA LYS A 42 2.33 12.84 -1.93
C LYS A 42 3.51 11.87 -1.86
N ILE A 43 3.27 10.63 -1.45
CA ILE A 43 4.33 9.60 -1.42
C ILE A 43 4.65 9.14 -2.85
N LEU A 44 3.66 9.06 -3.74
CA LEU A 44 3.84 8.70 -5.15
C LEU A 44 4.55 9.79 -5.97
N ASP A 45 4.51 11.05 -5.54
CA ASP A 45 5.30 12.14 -6.14
C ASP A 45 6.81 11.98 -5.89
N LEU A 46 7.21 11.12 -4.95
CA LEU A 46 8.61 10.81 -4.69
C LEU A 46 9.14 9.84 -5.75
N PRO A 47 10.45 9.89 -6.09
CA PRO A 47 11.05 9.05 -7.14
C PRO A 47 11.20 7.56 -6.73
N ASN A 48 10.70 7.17 -5.56
CA ASN A 48 10.84 5.84 -5.00
C ASN A 48 9.77 4.91 -5.58
N LEU A 49 10.09 3.61 -5.67
CA LEU A 49 9.09 2.59 -5.96
C LEU A 49 8.20 2.40 -4.73
N VAL A 50 6.89 2.54 -4.89
CA VAL A 50 5.90 2.37 -3.84
C VAL A 50 5.20 1.03 -4.03
N VAL A 51 5.24 0.19 -3.00
CA VAL A 51 4.52 -1.08 -2.95
C VAL A 51 3.37 -0.92 -1.94
N LEU A 52 2.14 -0.90 -2.44
CA LEU A 52 0.93 -0.83 -1.65
C LEU A 52 0.34 -2.24 -1.46
N ASP A 53 0.37 -2.73 -0.24
CA ASP A 53 -0.24 -3.99 0.17
C ASP A 53 -1.70 -3.79 0.56
N GLU A 54 -2.57 -4.32 -0.30
CA GLU A 54 -4.02 -4.35 -0.20
C GLU A 54 -4.53 -5.76 0.17
N ALA A 55 -3.77 -6.57 0.91
CA ALA A 55 -4.18 -7.92 1.33
C ALA A 55 -5.56 -7.99 2.02
N TYR A 56 -6.03 -6.88 2.60
CA TYR A 56 -7.31 -6.80 3.30
C TYR A 56 -8.36 -5.90 2.62
N ILE A 57 -8.09 -5.39 1.42
CA ILE A 57 -8.99 -4.44 0.74
C ILE A 57 -10.38 -5.05 0.49
N GLU A 58 -10.44 -6.33 0.12
CA GLU A 58 -11.68 -7.07 -0.13
C GLU A 58 -12.62 -7.12 1.10
N PHE A 59 -12.09 -6.95 2.31
CA PHE A 59 -12.87 -6.97 3.57
C PHE A 59 -13.22 -5.57 4.09
N SER A 60 -12.75 -4.51 3.43
CA SER A 60 -12.90 -3.13 3.89
C SER A 60 -14.09 -2.39 3.28
N GLY A 61 -14.63 -2.89 2.17
CA GLY A 61 -15.65 -2.20 1.38
C GLY A 61 -15.12 -0.96 0.63
N LEU A 62 -13.80 -0.75 0.62
CA LEU A 62 -13.13 0.34 -0.08
C LEU A 62 -12.77 -0.08 -1.50
N GLU A 63 -12.66 0.91 -2.38
CA GLU A 63 -12.15 0.68 -3.73
C GLU A 63 -10.64 0.47 -3.70
N SER A 64 -10.19 -0.57 -4.41
CA SER A 64 -8.78 -0.85 -4.63
C SER A 64 -8.10 0.23 -5.47
N LYS A 65 -6.83 0.49 -5.17
CA LYS A 65 -5.96 1.38 -5.95
C LYS A 65 -5.33 0.71 -7.17
N MET A 66 -5.71 -0.51 -7.54
CA MET A 66 -5.23 -1.17 -8.77
C MET A 66 -5.36 -0.30 -10.03
N GLY A 67 -6.43 0.49 -10.14
CA GLY A 67 -6.63 1.40 -11.28
C GLY A 67 -5.58 2.52 -11.36
N TRP A 68 -4.92 2.83 -10.25
CA TRP A 68 -3.92 3.90 -10.15
C TRP A 68 -2.58 3.48 -10.73
N VAL A 69 -2.28 2.18 -10.79
CA VAL A 69 -1.07 1.63 -11.42
C VAL A 69 -0.90 2.13 -12.86
N LYS A 70 -2.01 2.33 -13.58
CA LYS A 70 -2.01 2.88 -14.95
C LYS A 70 -1.59 4.37 -15.04
N LYS A 71 -1.61 5.08 -13.91
CA LYS A 71 -1.34 6.53 -13.82
C LYS A 71 -0.01 6.83 -13.10
N HIS A 72 0.51 5.88 -12.34
CA HIS A 72 1.70 6.05 -11.50
C HIS A 72 2.68 4.90 -11.79
N GLU A 73 3.72 5.19 -12.58
CA GLU A 73 4.73 4.19 -13.00
C GLU A 73 5.55 3.63 -11.83
N ASN A 74 5.59 4.35 -10.71
CA ASN A 74 6.27 3.93 -9.49
C ASN A 74 5.34 3.23 -8.50
N LEU A 75 4.11 2.89 -8.86
CA LEU A 75 3.17 2.21 -7.98
C LEU A 75 3.05 0.72 -8.33
N ILE A 76 3.22 -0.11 -7.32
CA ILE A 76 2.90 -1.53 -7.32
C ILE A 76 1.78 -1.78 -6.32
N VAL A 77 0.71 -2.47 -6.73
CA VAL A 77 -0.36 -2.90 -5.83
C VAL A 77 -0.32 -4.41 -5.64
N LEU A 78 -0.28 -4.84 -4.38
CA LEU A 78 -0.32 -6.25 -3.98
C LEU A 78 -1.69 -6.61 -3.43
N GLN A 79 -2.25 -7.73 -3.89
CA GLN A 79 -3.44 -8.32 -3.28
C GLN A 79 -3.22 -9.80 -3.00
N THR A 80 -3.95 -10.36 -2.04
CA THR A 80 -3.86 -11.79 -1.71
C THR A 80 -5.23 -12.44 -1.79
N PHE A 81 -5.32 -13.64 -2.37
CA PHE A 81 -6.54 -14.46 -2.24
C PHE A 81 -6.63 -15.20 -0.89
N SER A 82 -5.60 -15.10 -0.05
CA SER A 82 -5.35 -15.98 1.10
C SER A 82 -6.38 -15.90 2.24
N LYS A 83 -7.21 -14.84 2.30
CA LYS A 83 -8.26 -14.71 3.33
C LYS A 83 -9.66 -15.09 2.86
N ARG A 84 -9.86 -15.29 1.55
CA ARG A 84 -11.20 -15.52 0.98
C ARG A 84 -11.74 -16.92 1.27
N THR A 85 -10.86 -17.89 1.54
CA THR A 85 -11.24 -19.30 1.49
C THR A 85 -10.64 -20.05 2.67
N CYS A 86 -11.49 -20.44 3.62
CA CYS A 86 -11.22 -21.58 4.49
C CYS A 86 -11.26 -22.87 3.64
N THR A 87 -10.28 -23.09 2.76
CA THR A 87 -9.99 -24.40 2.16
C THR A 87 -8.61 -24.35 1.51
N PHE A 88 -7.66 -25.08 2.09
CA PHE A 88 -6.44 -25.63 1.46
C PHE A 88 -5.97 -24.97 0.16
N LEU A 89 -5.16 -23.91 0.24
CA LEU A 89 -4.06 -23.57 -0.67
C LEU A 89 -3.40 -22.28 -0.16
N GLN A 90 -2.13 -22.40 0.24
CA GLN A 90 -1.34 -21.31 0.78
C GLN A 90 -0.80 -20.48 -0.40
N PHE A 91 -1.20 -19.20 -0.46
CA PHE A 91 -0.82 -18.14 -1.42
C PHE A 91 -1.34 -18.25 -2.87
N PRO A 92 -1.91 -17.15 -3.37
CA PRO A 92 -1.19 -16.34 -4.35
C PRO A 92 -1.24 -14.84 -3.99
N LEU A 93 -0.06 -14.22 -3.99
CA LEU A 93 0.08 -12.76 -4.11
C LEU A 93 -0.18 -12.41 -5.58
N ILE A 94 -1.15 -11.56 -5.86
CA ILE A 94 -1.31 -10.94 -7.18
C ILE A 94 -0.56 -9.62 -7.17
N LEU A 95 0.34 -9.48 -8.12
CA LEU A 95 1.11 -8.27 -8.35
C LEU A 95 0.49 -7.49 -9.50
N PHE A 96 0.08 -6.25 -9.24
CA PHE A 96 -0.29 -5.28 -10.27
C PHE A 96 0.84 -4.25 -10.38
N VAL A 97 1.48 -4.24 -11.54
CA VAL A 97 2.56 -3.34 -12.00
C VAL A 97 2.10 -2.61 -13.25
#